data_AF-Q2FR03-F1
#
_entry.id   AF-Q2FR03-F1
#
_cell.length_a   1.000
_cell.length_b   1.000
_cell.length_c   1.000
_cell.angle_alpha   90.00
_cell.angle_beta   90.00
_cell.angle_gamma   90.00
#
_symmetry.space_group_name_H-M   'P 1'
#
loop_
_entity.id
_entity.type
_entity.pdbx_description
1 polymer ?
#
loop_
_entity_poly.entity_id
_entity_poly.type
_entity_poly.pdbx_seq_one_letter_code
_entity_poly.pdbx_strand_id
1 'polypeptide(L)'
;MFCHQCGAEVSEGSKFCESCGAQVNQDFEYKYEEKQTGQKTHYTLSENQKNPTLAAIASFLWSGMGQVYNGNLFKGFAFLIGALIGSMIFLIPGIIIWIFGIYDAYNTANQMNRGEIPYVEHSMGQIIIFVLATLALIVIFFIFGLAIAGF
;
A
#
# COMPACT_ATOMS: atom_id res chain seq x y z
N MET A 1 18.84 -6.68 -31.17
CA MET A 1 18.16 -5.69 -30.27
C MET A 1 18.69 -4.30 -30.58
N PHE A 2 18.06 -3.20 -30.17
CA PHE A 2 18.56 -1.83 -30.45
C PHE A 2 19.11 -1.16 -29.18
N CYS A 3 20.19 -0.41 -29.32
CA CYS A 3 20.82 0.33 -28.23
C CYS A 3 19.90 1.45 -27.74
N HIS A 4 19.63 1.50 -26.43
CA HIS A 4 18.79 2.53 -25.83
C HIS A 4 19.42 3.93 -25.81
N GLN A 5 20.74 4.04 -26.01
CA GLN A 5 21.45 5.33 -26.04
C GLN A 5 21.54 5.94 -27.45
N CYS A 6 21.76 5.13 -28.50
CA CYS A 6 22.00 5.66 -29.86
C CYS A 6 21.10 5.08 -30.95
N GLY A 7 20.29 4.06 -30.64
CA GLY A 7 19.39 3.42 -31.60
C GLY A 7 20.07 2.47 -32.59
N ALA A 8 21.38 2.25 -32.51
CA ALA A 8 22.08 1.28 -33.36
C ALA A 8 21.65 -0.16 -33.04
N GLU A 9 21.67 -1.04 -34.04
CA GLU A 9 21.47 -2.47 -33.83
C GLU A 9 22.64 -3.07 -33.06
N VAL A 10 22.32 -3.91 -32.08
CA VAL A 10 23.28 -4.54 -31.16
C VAL A 10 23.21 -6.06 -31.32
N SER A 11 24.39 -6.64 -31.50
CA SER A 11 24.65 -8.07 -31.65
C SER A 11 24.30 -8.87 -30.39
N GLU A 12 23.70 -10.06 -30.58
CA GLU A 12 23.44 -11.01 -29.50
C GLU A 12 24.78 -11.43 -28.85
N GLY A 13 24.87 -11.48 -27.52
CA GLY A 13 26.10 -11.75 -26.78
C GLY A 13 26.94 -10.52 -26.38
N SER A 14 26.70 -9.33 -26.98
CA SER A 14 27.50 -8.14 -26.69
C SER A 14 27.18 -7.46 -25.35
N LYS A 15 28.21 -7.24 -24.53
CA LYS A 15 28.14 -6.51 -23.25
C LYS A 15 28.01 -4.99 -23.42
N PHE A 16 28.39 -4.48 -24.61
CA PHE A 16 28.43 -3.06 -24.94
C PHE A 16 28.00 -2.85 -26.39
N CYS A 17 27.33 -1.73 -26.67
CA CYS A 17 26.98 -1.31 -28.01
C CYS A 17 28.24 -0.91 -28.78
N GLU A 18 28.48 -1.56 -29.92
CA GLU A 18 29.64 -1.31 -30.79
C GLU A 18 29.63 0.11 -31.41
N SER A 19 28.47 0.77 -31.47
CA SER A 19 28.33 2.10 -32.08
C SER A 19 28.58 3.26 -31.12
N CYS A 20 28.21 3.16 -29.84
CA CYS A 20 28.33 4.28 -28.89
C CYS A 20 28.99 3.93 -27.55
N GLY A 21 29.29 2.65 -27.29
CA GLY A 21 29.93 2.18 -26.07
C GLY A 21 29.00 1.99 -24.86
N ALA A 22 27.69 2.17 -25.01
CA ALA A 22 26.73 1.96 -23.92
C ALA A 22 26.64 0.48 -23.51
N GLN A 23 26.56 0.18 -22.20
CA GLN A 23 26.39 -1.18 -21.70
C GLN A 23 25.03 -1.77 -22.10
N VAL A 24 25.02 -3.03 -22.52
CA VAL A 24 23.80 -3.77 -22.86
C VAL A 24 23.77 -5.06 -22.04
N ASN A 25 22.77 -5.16 -21.15
CA ASN A 25 22.70 -6.20 -20.12
C ASN A 25 21.80 -7.34 -20.64
N GLN A 26 22.39 -8.51 -20.93
CA GLN A 26 21.75 -9.58 -21.70
C GLN A 26 21.25 -10.78 -20.86
N ASP A 27 21.36 -10.75 -19.53
CA ASP A 27 21.12 -11.95 -18.70
C ASP A 27 19.72 -12.01 -18.06
N PHE A 28 18.66 -11.64 -18.78
CA PHE A 28 17.29 -11.92 -18.33
C PHE A 28 16.56 -12.82 -19.33
N GLU A 29 16.58 -14.11 -19.04
CA GLU A 29 15.71 -15.13 -19.63
C GLU A 29 14.27 -14.89 -19.14
N TYR A 30 13.44 -14.27 -19.98
CA TYR A 30 12.02 -14.04 -19.70
C TYR A 30 11.17 -15.20 -20.21
N LYS A 31 10.55 -15.96 -19.28
CA LYS A 31 9.40 -16.81 -19.60
C LYS A 31 8.16 -15.94 -19.73
N TYR A 32 7.63 -15.82 -20.95
CA TYR A 32 6.32 -15.21 -21.23
C TYR A 32 5.25 -16.30 -21.33
N GLU A 33 4.24 -16.25 -20.45
CA GLU A 33 2.89 -16.75 -20.76
C GLU A 33 1.98 -15.54 -20.97
N GLU A 34 1.36 -15.49 -22.14
CA GLU A 34 0.64 -14.35 -22.69
C GLU A 34 -0.87 -14.49 -22.46
N LYS A 35 -1.48 -13.54 -21.75
CA LYS A 35 -2.90 -13.18 -21.95
C LYS A 35 -3.03 -11.66 -22.02
N GLN A 36 -3.35 -11.20 -23.23
CA GLN A 36 -3.43 -9.82 -23.66
C GLN A 36 -4.75 -9.15 -23.22
N THR A 37 -4.67 -8.12 -22.40
CA THR A 37 -5.52 -6.92 -22.49
C THR A 37 -4.78 -5.75 -21.83
N GLY A 38 -4.60 -4.65 -22.55
CA GLY A 38 -3.57 -3.66 -22.29
C GLY A 38 -3.75 -2.82 -21.02
N GLN A 39 -2.82 -2.97 -20.09
CA GLN A 39 -2.35 -1.91 -19.20
C GLN A 39 -0.94 -2.28 -18.73
N LYS A 40 0.08 -1.56 -19.19
CA LYS A 40 1.47 -1.75 -18.75
C LYS A 40 1.65 -1.06 -17.41
N THR A 41 1.23 -1.70 -16.32
CA THR A 41 1.72 -1.33 -14.99
C THR A 41 3.04 -2.05 -14.78
N HIS A 42 4.09 -1.28 -14.48
CA HIS A 42 5.34 -1.83 -13.97
C HIS A 42 5.05 -2.51 -12.63
N TYR A 43 4.78 -3.82 -12.64
CA TYR A 43 4.79 -4.61 -11.43
C TYR A 43 6.25 -4.90 -11.10
N THR A 44 6.78 -4.23 -10.09
CA THR A 44 7.95 -4.73 -9.39
C THR A 44 7.47 -5.94 -8.61
N LEU A 45 7.83 -7.14 -9.05
CA LEU A 45 7.73 -8.33 -8.20
C LEU A 45 8.69 -8.09 -7.03
N SER A 46 8.16 -7.48 -5.97
CA SER A 46 8.85 -7.35 -4.71
C SER A 46 9.15 -8.75 -4.21
N GLU A 47 10.44 -9.06 -4.06
CA GLU A 47 10.90 -10.27 -3.38
C GLU A 47 10.38 -10.33 -1.93
N ASN A 48 10.01 -9.17 -1.37
CA ASN A 48 9.40 -9.06 -0.05
C ASN A 48 7.88 -9.25 -0.07
N GLN A 49 7.41 -10.14 0.80
CA GLN A 49 6.01 -10.39 1.09
C GLN A 49 5.57 -9.54 2.31
N LYS A 50 4.34 -9.02 2.29
CA LYS A 50 3.71 -8.42 3.48
C LYS A 50 3.34 -9.52 4.47
N ASN A 51 3.18 -9.17 5.75
CA ASN A 51 2.60 -10.06 6.74
C ASN A 51 1.11 -9.69 6.93
N PRO A 52 0.15 -10.48 6.40
CA PRO A 52 -1.27 -10.15 6.50
C PRO A 52 -1.79 -10.15 7.93
N THR A 53 -1.26 -11.02 8.78
CA THR A 53 -1.61 -11.08 10.21
C THR A 53 -1.14 -9.83 10.94
N LEU A 54 0.06 -9.32 10.61
CA LEU A 54 0.54 -8.06 11.16
C LEU A 54 -0.36 -6.89 10.73
N ALA A 55 -0.78 -6.85 9.46
CA ALA A 55 -1.74 -5.85 8.97
C ALA A 55 -3.08 -5.92 9.71
N ALA A 56 -3.57 -7.14 10.00
CA ALA A 56 -4.80 -7.34 10.77
C ALA A 56 -4.66 -6.87 12.23
N ILE A 57 -3.60 -7.30 12.93
CA ILE A 57 -3.33 -6.90 14.32
C ILE A 57 -3.15 -5.39 14.42
N ALA A 58 -2.45 -4.80 13.45
CA ALA A 58 -2.31 -3.36 13.31
C ALA A 58 -3.68 -2.64 13.29
N SER A 59 -4.59 -3.07 12.41
CA SER A 59 -5.95 -2.52 12.33
C SER A 59 -6.81 -2.81 13.55
N PHE A 60 -6.60 -3.96 14.22
CA PHE A 60 -7.33 -4.32 15.44
C PHE A 60 -6.95 -3.40 16.60
N LEU A 61 -5.65 -3.22 16.85
CA LEU A 61 -5.15 -2.34 17.91
C LEU A 61 -5.44 -0.87 17.62
N TRP A 62 -5.46 -0.50 16.33
CA TRP A 62 -5.61 0.87 15.90
C TRP A 62 -6.35 0.96 14.55
N SER A 63 -7.59 1.46 14.57
CA SER A 63 -8.41 1.58 13.36
C SER A 63 -7.66 2.29 12.23
N GLY A 64 -7.55 1.64 11.07
CA GLY A 64 -6.88 2.18 9.89
C GLY A 64 -5.37 1.92 9.80
N MET A 65 -4.69 1.48 10.87
CA MET A 65 -3.22 1.33 10.84
C MET A 65 -2.75 0.22 9.88
N GLY A 66 -3.47 -0.89 9.78
CA GLY A 66 -3.16 -1.95 8.81
C GLY A 66 -3.22 -1.47 7.35
N GLN A 67 -4.04 -0.47 7.04
CA GLN A 67 -4.10 0.13 5.70
C GLN A 67 -2.88 1.01 5.42
N VAL A 68 -2.40 1.75 6.41
CA VAL A 68 -1.17 2.54 6.30
C VAL A 68 0.05 1.62 6.18
N TYR A 69 0.06 0.48 6.89
CA TYR A 69 1.05 -0.59 6.69
C TYR A 69 1.02 -1.18 5.26
N ASN A 70 -0.16 -1.26 4.66
CA ASN A 70 -0.35 -1.64 3.26
C ASN A 70 -0.03 -0.48 2.28
N GLY A 71 0.49 0.65 2.74
CA GLY A 71 0.87 1.79 1.90
C GLY A 71 -0.31 2.67 1.46
N ASN A 72 -1.50 2.49 2.03
CA ASN A 72 -2.69 3.29 1.72
C ASN A 72 -3.09 4.19 2.89
N LEU A 73 -2.50 5.40 2.91
CA LEU A 73 -2.77 6.42 3.93
C LEU A 73 -4.23 6.89 3.91
N PHE A 74 -4.82 7.05 2.72
CA PHE A 74 -6.19 7.55 2.58
C PHE A 74 -7.22 6.58 3.15
N LYS A 75 -7.10 5.28 2.84
CA LYS A 75 -7.92 4.24 3.47
C LYS A 75 -7.75 4.25 4.99
N GLY A 76 -6.53 4.41 5.49
CA GLY A 76 -6.26 4.53 6.92
C GLY A 76 -7.11 5.63 7.58
N PHE A 77 -7.11 6.84 7.02
CA PHE A 77 -7.94 7.94 7.53
C PHE A 77 -9.44 7.70 7.38
N ALA A 78 -9.88 7.08 6.27
CA ALA A 78 -11.29 6.76 6.07
C ALA A 78 -11.83 5.82 7.17
N PHE A 79 -11.09 4.76 7.50
CA PHE A 79 -11.44 3.85 8.59
C PHE A 79 -11.36 4.50 9.97
N LEU A 80 -10.38 5.37 10.20
CA LEU A 80 -10.26 6.12 11.45
C LEU A 80 -11.47 7.04 11.68
N ILE A 81 -11.79 7.89 10.70
CA ILE A 81 -12.92 8.83 10.78
C ILE A 81 -14.24 8.06 10.88
N GLY A 82 -14.41 7.00 10.08
CA GLY A 82 -15.58 6.14 10.15
C GLY A 82 -15.79 5.51 11.53
N ALA A 83 -14.71 5.05 12.18
CA ALA A 83 -14.77 4.50 13.53
C ALA A 83 -15.10 5.59 14.57
N LEU A 84 -14.50 6.78 14.48
CA LEU A 84 -14.78 7.91 15.38
C LEU A 84 -16.24 8.37 15.28
N ILE A 85 -16.73 8.65 14.06
CA ILE A 85 -18.12 9.06 13.82
C ILE A 85 -19.09 7.95 14.23
N GLY A 86 -18.80 6.71 13.83
CA GLY A 86 -19.58 5.54 14.21
C GLY A 86 -19.71 5.44 15.73
N SER A 87 -18.61 5.56 16.47
CA SER A 87 -18.63 5.50 17.94
C SER A 87 -19.46 6.61 18.59
N MET A 88 -19.55 7.80 17.97
CA MET A 88 -20.27 8.96 18.52
C MET A 88 -21.78 8.91 18.25
N ILE A 89 -22.18 8.41 17.07
CA ILE A 89 -23.59 8.39 16.64
C ILE A 89 -24.26 7.06 17.03
N PHE A 90 -23.61 5.91 16.80
CA PHE A 90 -24.13 4.57 17.12
C PHE A 90 -23.02 3.52 17.28
N LEU A 91 -22.93 2.92 18.47
CA LEU A 91 -21.92 1.90 18.81
C LEU A 91 -21.85 0.74 17.81
N ILE A 92 -23.00 0.23 17.34
CA ILE A 92 -23.07 -0.96 16.46
C ILE A 92 -22.44 -0.69 15.07
N PRO A 93 -22.85 0.34 14.30
CA PRO A 93 -22.16 0.75 13.08
C PRO A 93 -20.66 0.97 13.24
N GLY A 94 -20.22 1.57 14.36
CA GLY A 94 -18.80 1.75 14.65
C GLY A 94 -18.04 0.42 14.73
N ILE A 95 -18.60 -0.57 15.43
CA ILE A 95 -18.02 -1.92 15.53
C ILE A 95 -17.98 -2.60 14.15
N ILE A 96 -19.03 -2.46 13.34
CA ILE A 96 -19.07 -3.04 11.98
C ILE A 96 -17.95 -2.48 11.11
N ILE A 97 -17.78 -1.15 11.08
CA ILE A 97 -16.71 -0.49 10.32
C ILE A 97 -15.33 -0.93 10.82
N TRP A 98 -15.15 -1.06 12.13
CA TRP A 98 -13.90 -1.50 12.73
C TRP A 98 -13.54 -2.93 12.32
N ILE A 99 -14.47 -3.88 12.44
CA ILE A 99 -14.27 -5.28 12.00
C ILE A 99 -13.96 -5.33 10.50
N PHE A 100 -14.70 -4.58 9.69
CA PHE A 100 -14.47 -4.49 8.25
C PHE A 100 -13.05 -3.97 7.93
N GLY A 101 -12.54 -2.99 8.70
CA GLY A 101 -11.18 -2.47 8.53
C GLY A 101 -10.07 -3.47 8.83
N ILE A 102 -10.30 -4.39 9.77
CA ILE A 102 -9.39 -5.51 10.05
C ILE A 102 -9.35 -6.46 8.86
N TYR A 103 -10.53 -6.88 8.39
CA TYR A 103 -10.66 -7.77 7.24
C TYR A 103 -10.04 -7.16 5.97
N ASP A 104 -10.32 -5.88 5.67
CA ASP A 104 -9.78 -5.21 4.48
C ASP A 104 -8.25 -5.11 4.55
N ALA A 105 -7.66 -4.88 5.72
CA ALA A 105 -6.21 -4.80 5.88
C ALA A 105 -5.54 -6.16 5.67
N TYR A 106 -6.11 -7.22 6.25
CA TYR A 106 -5.65 -8.60 6.03
C TYR A 106 -5.73 -8.98 4.55
N ASN A 107 -6.90 -8.76 3.94
CA ASN A 107 -7.14 -9.16 2.56
C ASN A 107 -6.28 -8.36 1.59
N THR A 108 -6.06 -7.06 1.84
CA THR A 108 -5.17 -6.22 1.01
C THR A 108 -3.73 -6.71 1.04
N ALA A 109 -3.19 -7.02 2.22
CA ALA A 109 -1.84 -7.58 2.34
C ALA A 109 -1.72 -8.93 1.63
N ASN A 110 -2.75 -9.78 1.75
CA ASN A 110 -2.77 -11.09 1.11
C ASN A 110 -2.90 -10.99 -0.43
N GLN A 111 -3.65 -10.02 -0.95
CA GLN A 111 -3.73 -9.71 -2.38
C GLN A 111 -2.36 -9.27 -2.95
N MET A 112 -1.59 -8.46 -2.20
CA MET A 112 -0.23 -8.08 -2.59
C MET A 112 0.70 -9.29 -2.65
N ASN A 113 0.61 -10.16 -1.65
CA ASN A 113 1.40 -11.40 -1.58
C ASN A 113 1.11 -12.36 -2.74
N ARG A 114 -0.16 -12.44 -3.16
CA ARG A 114 -0.60 -13.24 -4.31
C ARG A 114 -0.33 -12.60 -5.67
N GLY A 115 0.17 -11.36 -5.71
CA GLY A 115 0.38 -10.62 -6.95
C GLY A 115 -0.91 -10.14 -7.64
N GLU A 116 -2.04 -10.16 -6.94
CA GLU A 116 -3.34 -9.68 -7.47
C GLU A 116 -3.39 -8.16 -7.55
N ILE A 117 -2.67 -7.47 -6.64
CA ILE A 117 -2.49 -6.02 -6.64
C ILE A 117 -1.01 -5.67 -6.47
N PRO A 118 -0.54 -4.50 -6.97
CA PRO A 118 0.86 -4.10 -6.86
C PRO A 118 1.31 -4.01 -5.40
N TYR A 119 2.51 -4.51 -5.12
CA TYR A 119 3.14 -4.33 -3.81
C TYR A 119 3.48 -2.85 -3.59
N VAL A 120 3.06 -2.32 -2.44
CA VAL A 120 3.36 -0.94 -2.04
C VAL A 120 4.19 -0.97 -0.76
N GLU A 121 5.36 -0.34 -0.79
CA GLU A 121 6.18 -0.17 0.39
C GLU A 121 5.53 0.80 1.38
N HIS A 122 5.73 0.52 2.66
CA HIS A 122 5.21 1.37 3.71
C HIS A 122 6.20 2.50 3.97
N SER A 123 5.76 3.75 3.79
CA SER A 123 6.60 4.91 4.08
C SER A 123 6.57 5.22 5.58
N MET A 124 7.73 5.29 6.21
CA MET A 124 7.85 5.70 7.62
C MET A 124 7.20 7.07 7.88
N GLY A 125 7.33 8.01 6.94
CA GLY A 125 6.72 9.33 7.05
C GLY A 125 5.20 9.26 7.10
N GLN A 126 4.57 8.39 6.29
CA GLN A 126 3.12 8.22 6.29
C GLN A 126 2.62 7.61 7.61
N ILE A 127 3.35 6.65 8.17
CA ILE A 127 3.03 6.05 9.47
C ILE A 127 3.11 7.12 10.57
N ILE A 128 4.20 7.89 10.62
CA ILE A 128 4.38 8.96 11.62
C ILE A 128 3.26 9.99 11.51
N ILE A 129 2.98 10.48 10.30
CA ILE A 129 1.91 11.46 10.04
C ILE A 129 0.56 10.90 10.50
N PHE A 130 0.25 9.64 10.18
CA PHE A 130 -1.01 9.01 10.59
C PHE A 130 -1.14 8.90 12.11
N VAL A 131 -0.07 8.50 12.80
CA VAL A 131 -0.05 8.39 14.27
C VAL A 131 -0.26 9.75 14.91
N LEU A 132 0.50 10.78 14.50
CA LEU A 132 0.36 12.14 15.01
C LEU A 132 -1.04 12.71 14.78
N ALA A 133 -1.56 12.56 13.57
CA ALA A 133 -2.90 13.01 13.22
C ALA A 133 -3.97 12.30 14.04
N THR A 134 -3.83 10.99 14.25
CA THR A 134 -4.80 10.24 15.06
C THR A 134 -4.75 10.66 16.53
N LEU A 135 -3.56 10.87 17.13
CA LEU A 135 -3.45 11.36 18.49
C LEU A 135 -4.14 12.73 18.64
N ALA A 136 -3.93 13.64 17.69
CA ALA A 136 -4.59 14.94 17.68
C ALA A 136 -6.13 14.81 17.56
N LEU A 137 -6.62 13.94 16.67
CA LEU A 137 -8.06 13.70 16.49
C LEU A 137 -8.70 13.08 17.73
N ILE A 138 -8.02 12.18 18.44
CA ILE A 138 -8.52 11.61 19.70
C ILE A 138 -8.65 12.70 20.77
N VAL A 139 -7.65 13.58 20.91
CA VAL A 139 -7.71 14.70 21.86
C VAL A 139 -8.89 15.63 21.53
N ILE A 140 -9.05 16.00 20.25
CA ILE A 140 -10.17 16.82 19.79
C ILE A 140 -11.52 16.14 20.08
N PHE A 141 -11.61 14.84 19.79
CA PHE A 141 -12.80 14.03 20.04
C PHE A 141 -13.20 14.03 21.52
N PHE A 142 -12.24 13.84 22.43
CA PHE A 142 -12.52 13.90 23.87
C PHE A 142 -12.91 15.30 24.35
N ILE A 143 -12.22 16.36 23.88
CA ILE A 143 -12.58 17.75 24.21
C ILE A 143 -14.01 18.05 23.77
N PHE A 144 -14.37 17.65 22.55
CA PHE A 144 -15.71 17.85 22.01
C PHE A 144 -16.77 17.05 22.78
N GLY A 145 -16.48 15.78 23.12
CA GLY A 145 -17.37 14.95 23.93
C GLY A 145 -17.62 15.53 25.32
N LEU A 146 -16.58 16.06 25.99
CA LEU A 146 -16.71 16.75 27.27
C LEU A 146 -17.53 18.03 27.15
N ALA A 147 -17.36 18.79 26.06
CA ALA A 147 -18.16 19.99 25.82
C ALA A 147 -19.64 19.65 25.69
N ILE A 148 -20.01 18.63 24.91
CA ILE A 148 -21.41 18.19 24.77
C ILE A 148 -21.99 17.71 26.11
N ALA A 149 -21.24 16.92 26.87
CA ALA A 149 -21.72 16.36 28.14
C ALA A 149 -21.88 17.41 29.26
N GLY A 150 -21.23 18.58 29.13
CA GLY A 150 -21.28 19.67 30.09
C GLY A 150 -22.41 20.69 29.87
N PHE A 151 -23.14 20.61 28.75
CA PHE A 151 -24.34 21.39 28.47
C PHE A 151 -25.61 20.57 28.75
#